data_AF-A0A7S1CE10-F1
#
_entry.id   AF-A0A7S1CE10-F1
#
_cell.length_a   1.000
_cell.length_b   1.000
_cell.length_c   1.000
_cell.angle_alpha   90.00
_cell.angle_beta   90.00
_cell.angle_gamma   90.00
#
_symmetry.space_group_name_H-M   'P 1'
#
loop_
_entity.id
_entity.type
_entity.pdbx_description
1 polymer ?
#
loop_
_entity_poly.entity_id
_entity_poly.type
_entity_poly.pdbx_seq_one_letter_code
_entity_poly.pdbx_strand_id
1 'polypeptide(L)'
;RGVFQEEGITKLLMAPGDSGVPGCVGTRNLKDNLSDLKAQVAANHAGIGLVRGLIGEYSLPVVHAYMHHIQANAEKAVRAMLCDFSERRGLDEVGFVEAEDRMDDGSLIKLRVTIDRTTQTAVFDFTGTGPEVFGNINAPPAVTYSAVIYSLRCMVDK
;
A
#
# COMPACT_ATOMS: atom_id res chain seq x y z
N ARG A 1 -23.43 -14.60 -12.91
CA ARG A 1 -23.35 -13.12 -12.87
C ARG A 1 -23.56 -12.71 -11.41
N GLY A 2 -22.68 -11.89 -10.83
CA GLY A 2 -22.85 -11.45 -9.44
C GLY A 2 -24.02 -10.47 -9.31
N VAL A 3 -24.71 -10.48 -8.17
CA VAL A 3 -25.77 -9.53 -7.82
C VAL A 3 -25.23 -8.62 -6.73
N PHE A 4 -25.34 -7.30 -6.92
CA PHE A 4 -24.91 -6.33 -5.90
C PHE A 4 -25.93 -6.32 -4.75
N GLN A 5 -25.52 -6.74 -3.55
CA GLN A 5 -26.39 -6.85 -2.38
C GLN A 5 -26.56 -5.50 -1.68
N GLU A 6 -27.25 -4.57 -2.34
CA GLU A 6 -27.43 -3.19 -1.87
C GLU A 6 -28.09 -3.10 -0.49
N GLU A 7 -29.12 -3.90 -0.24
CA GLU A 7 -29.81 -3.94 1.04
C GLU A 7 -28.89 -4.43 2.17
N GLY A 8 -28.14 -5.52 1.91
CA GLY A 8 -27.21 -6.10 2.87
C GLY A 8 -26.08 -5.15 3.24
N ILE A 9 -25.45 -4.50 2.24
CA ILE A 9 -24.38 -3.55 2.51
C ILE A 9 -24.90 -2.27 3.17
N THR A 10 -26.10 -1.82 2.82
CA THR A 10 -26.75 -0.69 3.50
C THR A 10 -26.96 -1.00 4.97
N LYS A 11 -27.48 -2.19 5.29
CA LYS A 11 -27.63 -2.64 6.67
C LYS A 11 -26.30 -2.61 7.43
N LEU A 12 -25.22 -3.12 6.83
CA LEU A 12 -23.89 -3.12 7.45
C LEU A 12 -23.33 -1.71 7.67
N LEU A 13 -23.47 -0.82 6.69
CA LEU A 13 -22.97 0.56 6.78
C LEU A 13 -23.78 1.44 7.75
N MET A 14 -25.05 1.09 7.97
CA MET A 14 -25.92 1.77 8.92
C MET A 14 -25.85 1.17 10.34
N ALA A 15 -25.42 -0.09 10.48
CA ALA A 15 -25.40 -0.84 11.74
C ALA A 15 -24.63 -0.20 12.91
N PRO A 16 -23.55 0.61 12.75
CA PRO A 16 -22.97 1.31 13.89
C PRO A 16 -23.99 2.24 14.59
N GLY A 17 -25.00 2.73 13.87
CA GLY A 17 -26.15 3.44 14.44
C GLY A 17 -27.00 2.62 15.40
N ASP A 18 -26.96 1.29 15.29
CA ASP A 18 -27.71 0.34 16.11
C ASP A 18 -26.81 -0.35 17.17
N SER A 19 -25.59 0.16 17.39
CA SER A 19 -24.60 -0.44 18.32
C SER A 19 -24.99 -0.35 19.80
N GLY A 20 -26.09 0.33 20.13
CA GLY A 20 -26.52 0.58 21.51
C GLY A 20 -25.68 1.61 22.27
N VAL A 21 -24.61 2.13 21.64
CA VAL A 21 -23.79 3.21 22.18
C VAL A 21 -24.44 4.55 21.86
N PRO A 22 -24.83 5.37 22.86
CA PRO A 22 -25.46 6.66 22.61
C PRO A 22 -24.61 7.56 21.71
N GLY A 23 -25.21 8.10 20.65
CA GLY A 23 -24.53 8.99 19.70
C GLY A 23 -23.69 8.29 18.64
N CYS A 24 -23.61 6.95 18.64
CA CYS A 24 -23.05 6.22 17.50
C CYS A 24 -24.06 6.27 16.35
N VAL A 25 -23.61 6.67 15.17
CA VAL A 25 -24.44 6.77 13.97
C VAL A 25 -23.82 5.94 12.85
N GLY A 26 -24.67 5.46 11.94
CA GLY A 26 -24.20 4.84 10.70
C GLY A 26 -23.46 5.83 9.80
N THR A 27 -23.06 5.35 8.62
CA THR A 27 -22.38 6.22 7.65
C THR A 27 -23.20 7.47 7.32
N ARG A 28 -22.52 8.62 7.23
CA ARG A 28 -23.14 9.92 6.93
C ARG A 28 -23.47 10.09 5.44
N ASN A 29 -22.78 9.35 4.58
CA ASN A 29 -22.85 9.54 3.12
C ASN A 29 -23.16 8.21 2.41
N LEU A 30 -24.25 7.54 2.81
CA LEU A 30 -24.60 6.20 2.29
C LEU A 30 -24.58 6.14 0.75
N LYS A 31 -25.15 7.14 0.09
CA LYS A 31 -25.19 7.24 -1.38
C LYS A 31 -23.80 7.19 -2.01
N ASP A 32 -22.83 7.89 -1.43
CA ASP A 32 -21.46 7.95 -1.94
C ASP A 32 -20.76 6.62 -1.71
N ASN A 33 -20.88 6.04 -0.50
CA ASN A 33 -20.34 4.71 -0.20
C ASN A 33 -20.86 3.64 -1.17
N LEU A 34 -22.16 3.64 -1.46
CA LEU A 34 -22.75 2.70 -2.42
C LEU A 34 -22.25 2.95 -3.85
N SER A 35 -22.07 4.21 -4.24
CA SER A 35 -21.57 4.58 -5.56
C SER A 35 -20.11 4.14 -5.74
N ASP A 36 -19.27 4.35 -4.73
CA ASP A 36 -17.87 3.92 -4.73
C ASP A 36 -17.75 2.39 -4.82
N LEU A 37 -18.54 1.65 -4.05
CA LEU A 37 -18.56 0.19 -4.11
C LEU A 37 -18.99 -0.32 -5.48
N LYS A 38 -20.03 0.29 -6.09
CA LYS A 38 -20.45 -0.03 -7.45
C LYS A 38 -19.34 0.28 -8.46
N ALA A 39 -18.65 1.40 -8.31
CA ALA A 39 -17.55 1.78 -9.18
C ALA A 39 -16.38 0.80 -9.07
N GLN A 40 -16.00 0.37 -7.86
CA GLN A 40 -14.96 -0.64 -7.64
C GLN A 40 -15.32 -1.99 -8.29
N VAL A 41 -16.57 -2.43 -8.15
CA VAL A 41 -17.07 -3.66 -8.80
C VAL A 41 -17.02 -3.53 -10.33
N ALA A 42 -17.44 -2.38 -10.87
CA ALA A 42 -17.40 -2.12 -12.31
C ALA A 42 -15.96 -2.09 -12.85
N ALA A 43 -15.03 -1.44 -12.14
CA ALA A 43 -13.62 -1.39 -12.49
C ALA A 43 -13.00 -2.80 -12.51
N ASN A 44 -13.26 -3.62 -11.49
CA ASN A 44 -12.80 -5.01 -11.44
C ASN A 44 -13.39 -5.86 -12.58
N HIS A 45 -14.68 -5.68 -12.89
CA HIS A 45 -15.32 -6.38 -14.02
C HIS A 45 -14.68 -6.00 -15.36
N ALA A 46 -14.40 -4.70 -15.57
CA ALA A 46 -13.68 -4.23 -16.75
C ALA A 46 -12.26 -4.83 -16.81
N GLY A 47 -11.53 -4.81 -15.69
CA GLY A 47 -10.20 -5.42 -15.59
C GLY A 47 -10.18 -6.91 -15.94
N ILE A 48 -11.16 -7.69 -15.46
CA ILE A 48 -11.32 -9.10 -15.83
C ILE A 48 -11.53 -9.25 -17.34
N GLY A 49 -12.35 -8.41 -17.96
CA GLY A 49 -12.60 -8.41 -19.40
C GLY A 49 -11.32 -8.15 -20.20
N LEU A 50 -10.55 -7.12 -19.81
CA LEU A 50 -9.30 -6.73 -20.47
C LEU A 50 -8.23 -7.82 -20.32
N VAL A 51 -8.05 -8.38 -19.13
CA VAL A 51 -7.10 -9.48 -18.90
C VAL A 51 -7.48 -10.73 -19.68
N ARG A 52 -8.78 -11.08 -19.74
CA ARG A 52 -9.25 -12.18 -20.60
C ARG A 52 -9.01 -11.92 -22.08
N GLY A 53 -9.16 -10.67 -22.53
CA GLY A 53 -8.80 -10.26 -23.89
C GLY A 53 -7.32 -10.49 -24.19
N LEU A 54 -6.43 -10.02 -23.32
CA LEU A 54 -4.98 -10.26 -23.43
C LEU A 54 -4.64 -11.75 -23.45
N ILE A 55 -5.27 -12.55 -22.60
CA ILE A 55 -5.07 -14.02 -22.59
C ILE A 55 -5.57 -14.66 -23.89
N GLY A 56 -6.68 -14.18 -24.46
CA GLY A 56 -7.19 -14.68 -25.74
C GLY A 56 -6.25 -14.37 -26.92
N GLU A 57 -5.60 -13.21 -26.91
CA GLU A 57 -4.69 -12.76 -27.96
C GLU A 57 -3.29 -13.39 -27.85
N TYR A 58 -2.74 -13.47 -26.62
CA TYR A 58 -1.34 -13.86 -26.39
C TYR A 58 -1.15 -15.19 -25.68
N SER A 59 -2.21 -15.86 -25.21
CA SER A 59 -2.20 -17.03 -24.31
C SER A 59 -1.83 -16.72 -22.85
N LEU A 60 -2.34 -17.56 -21.94
CA LEU A 60 -2.11 -17.41 -20.50
C LEU A 60 -0.61 -17.49 -20.11
N PRO A 61 0.20 -18.43 -20.65
CA PRO A 61 1.62 -18.51 -20.31
C PRO A 61 2.40 -17.23 -20.65
N VAL A 62 2.11 -16.59 -21.79
CA VAL A 62 2.78 -15.35 -22.20
C VAL A 62 2.40 -14.19 -21.28
N VAL A 63 1.11 -14.04 -20.97
CA VAL A 63 0.64 -12.99 -20.06
C VAL A 63 1.29 -13.12 -18.68
N HIS A 64 1.34 -14.34 -18.11
CA HIS A 64 2.04 -14.58 -16.84
C HIS A 64 3.54 -14.28 -16.93
N ALA A 65 4.22 -14.67 -18.02
CA ALA A 65 5.64 -14.35 -18.20
C ALA A 65 5.88 -12.83 -18.16
N TYR A 66 5.07 -12.04 -18.86
CA TYR A 66 5.19 -10.58 -18.84
C TYR A 66 4.84 -9.96 -17.48
N MET A 67 3.86 -10.50 -16.74
CA MET A 67 3.60 -10.05 -15.37
C MET A 67 4.82 -10.23 -14.47
N HIS A 68 5.52 -11.37 -14.59
CA HIS A 68 6.76 -11.61 -13.86
C HIS A 68 7.90 -10.71 -14.34
N HIS A 69 8.03 -10.45 -15.64
CA HIS A 69 9.04 -9.53 -16.16
C HIS A 69 8.84 -8.09 -15.65
N ILE A 70 7.59 -7.62 -15.56
CA ILE A 70 7.26 -6.32 -14.98
C ILE A 70 7.70 -6.25 -13.51
N GLN A 71 7.36 -7.28 -12.72
CA GLN A 71 7.75 -7.35 -11.30
C GLN A 71 9.27 -7.38 -11.13
N ALA A 72 9.97 -8.22 -11.88
CA ALA A 72 11.42 -8.33 -11.83
C ALA A 72 12.11 -7.03 -12.25
N ASN A 73 11.57 -6.33 -13.25
CA ASN A 73 12.10 -5.03 -13.66
C ASN A 73 11.89 -3.97 -12.57
N ALA A 74 10.71 -3.91 -11.96
CA ALA A 74 10.42 -2.99 -10.86
C ALA A 74 11.35 -3.24 -9.67
N GLU A 75 11.58 -4.50 -9.30
CA GLU A 75 12.54 -4.87 -8.25
C GLU A 75 13.95 -4.38 -8.57
N LYS A 76 14.45 -4.65 -9.78
CA LYS A 76 15.78 -4.19 -10.23
C LYS A 76 15.91 -2.67 -10.19
N ALA A 77 14.89 -1.94 -10.64
CA ALA A 77 14.89 -0.49 -10.64
C ALA A 77 14.98 0.07 -9.21
N VAL A 78 14.23 -0.47 -8.25
CA VAL A 78 14.29 -0.07 -6.85
C VAL A 78 15.66 -0.38 -6.24
N ARG A 79 16.22 -1.57 -6.50
CA ARG A 79 17.55 -1.96 -6.01
C ARG A 79 18.65 -1.02 -6.53
N ALA A 80 18.62 -0.71 -7.83
CA ALA A 80 19.55 0.22 -8.45
C ALA A 80 19.42 1.63 -7.85
N MET A 81 18.19 2.13 -7.69
CA MET A 81 17.92 3.43 -7.08
C MET A 81 18.47 3.52 -5.65
N LEU A 82 18.31 2.49 -4.83
CA LEU A 82 18.84 2.47 -3.46
C LEU A 82 20.38 2.45 -3.43
N CYS A 83 21.02 1.69 -4.32
CA CYS A 83 22.48 1.67 -4.43
C CYS A 83 23.03 3.04 -4.88
N ASP A 84 22.42 3.64 -5.90
CA ASP A 84 22.79 4.97 -6.39
C ASP A 84 22.54 6.06 -5.33
N PHE A 85 21.44 5.98 -4.58
CA PHE A 85 21.20 6.86 -3.43
C PHE A 85 22.31 6.73 -2.38
N SER A 86 22.71 5.49 -2.04
CA SER A 86 23.78 5.22 -1.07
C SER A 86 25.11 5.81 -1.52
N GLU A 87 25.46 5.67 -2.81
CA GLU A 87 26.65 6.26 -3.42
C GLU A 87 26.63 7.78 -3.43
N ARG A 88 25.52 8.39 -3.88
CA ARG A 88 25.36 9.86 -3.89
C ARG A 88 25.43 10.47 -2.51
N ARG A 89 25.03 9.73 -1.47
CA ARG A 89 25.15 10.14 -0.06
C ARG A 89 26.54 9.90 0.52
N GLY A 90 27.45 9.24 -0.21
CA GLY A 90 28.79 8.93 0.27
C GLY A 90 28.80 7.93 1.42
N LEU A 91 27.82 7.01 1.46
CA LEU A 91 27.77 5.95 2.47
C LEU A 91 28.81 4.87 2.18
N ASP A 92 29.21 4.15 3.22
CA ASP A 92 30.01 2.94 3.11
C ASP A 92 29.32 1.88 2.22
N GLU A 93 30.05 0.83 1.84
CA GLU A 93 29.50 -0.27 1.03
C GLU A 93 28.25 -0.90 1.68
N VAL A 94 28.27 -1.01 3.01
CA VAL A 94 27.11 -1.27 3.86
C VAL A 94 26.96 -0.07 4.79
N GLY A 95 25.95 0.75 4.56
CA GLY A 95 25.74 1.99 5.29
C GLY A 95 24.27 2.20 5.65
N PHE A 96 23.98 3.22 6.45
CA PHE A 96 22.61 3.54 6.83
C PHE A 96 22.34 5.05 6.84
N VAL A 97 21.07 5.38 6.69
CA VAL A 97 20.51 6.70 7.01
C VAL A 97 19.43 6.51 8.06
N GLU A 98 19.24 7.52 8.91
CA GLU A 98 18.18 7.51 9.91
C GLU A 98 17.47 8.86 9.98
N ALA A 99 16.19 8.80 10.28
CA ALA A 99 15.34 9.96 10.48
C ALA A 99 14.35 9.69 11.61
N GLU A 100 14.00 10.75 12.31
CA GLU A 100 12.97 10.78 13.34
C GLU A 100 12.00 11.92 13.05
N ASP A 101 10.72 11.68 13.29
CA ASP A 101 9.67 12.69 13.20
C ASP A 101 8.63 12.48 14.30
N ARG A 102 7.79 13.48 14.55
CA ARG A 102 6.73 13.41 15.57
C ARG A 102 5.36 13.61 14.94
N MET A 103 4.41 12.79 15.37
CA MET A 103 3.01 12.99 15.07
C MET A 103 2.45 14.20 15.84
N ASP A 104 1.24 14.63 15.48
CA ASP A 104 0.57 15.78 16.11
C ASP A 104 0.36 15.61 17.63
N ASP A 105 0.25 14.37 18.12
CA ASP A 105 0.16 14.05 19.54
C ASP A 105 1.54 13.94 20.25
N GLY A 106 2.63 14.18 19.51
CA GLY A 106 4.01 14.09 19.97
C GLY A 106 4.64 12.71 19.88
N SER A 107 3.89 11.67 19.46
CA SER A 107 4.38 10.30 19.29
C SER A 107 5.51 10.23 18.27
N LEU A 108 6.60 9.54 18.63
CA LEU A 108 7.82 9.45 17.81
C LEU A 108 7.66 8.41 16.70
N ILE A 109 8.03 8.76 15.47
CA ILE A 109 8.28 7.83 14.37
C ILE A 109 9.78 7.84 14.11
N LYS A 110 10.41 6.66 14.15
CA LYS A 110 11.84 6.48 13.89
C LYS A 110 12.03 5.45 12.79
N LEU A 111 12.84 5.79 11.79
CA LEU A 111 13.20 4.88 10.72
C LEU A 111 14.70 4.93 10.47
N ARG A 112 15.34 3.77 10.55
CA ARG A 112 16.67 3.53 10.00
C ARG A 112 16.55 2.71 8.72
N VAL A 113 17.18 3.17 7.65
CA VAL A 113 17.30 2.42 6.40
C VAL A 113 18.75 2.02 6.21
N THR A 114 19.04 0.74 6.34
CA THR A 114 20.36 0.17 6.04
C THR A 114 20.36 -0.32 4.60
N ILE A 115 21.37 0.05 3.82
CA ILE A 115 21.54 -0.36 2.42
C ILE A 115 22.85 -1.14 2.32
N ASP A 116 22.77 -2.37 1.83
CA ASP A 116 23.91 -3.23 1.54
C ASP A 116 24.09 -3.31 0.02
N ARG A 117 25.13 -2.65 -0.51
CA ARG A 117 25.42 -2.63 -1.95
C ARG A 117 25.99 -3.96 -2.45
N THR A 118 26.50 -4.83 -1.58
CA THR A 118 27.04 -6.15 -1.97
C THR A 118 25.92 -7.12 -2.34
N THR A 119 24.83 -7.10 -1.58
CA THR A 119 23.63 -7.92 -1.82
C THR A 119 22.51 -7.16 -2.55
N GLN A 120 22.69 -5.85 -2.74
CA GLN A 120 21.68 -4.91 -3.26
C GLN A 120 20.38 -4.95 -2.47
N THR A 121 20.46 -5.15 -1.16
CA THR A 121 19.29 -5.22 -0.27
C THR A 121 19.20 -3.97 0.59
N ALA A 122 18.01 -3.73 1.14
CA ALA A 122 17.81 -2.72 2.14
C ALA A 122 16.91 -3.23 3.27
N VAL A 123 17.21 -2.79 4.49
CA VAL A 123 16.44 -3.09 5.70
C VAL A 123 15.85 -1.79 6.22
N PHE A 124 14.52 -1.77 6.35
CA PHE A 124 13.76 -0.67 6.92
C PHE A 124 13.42 -1.03 8.36
N ASP A 125 14.15 -0.47 9.32
CA ASP A 125 14.02 -0.74 10.74
C ASP A 125 13.30 0.41 11.45
N PHE A 126 12.12 0.12 11.98
CA PHE A 126 11.30 1.07 12.74
C PHE A 126 11.52 1.01 14.26
N THR A 127 12.52 0.25 14.72
CA THR A 127 12.86 0.13 16.14
C THR A 127 13.12 1.51 16.75
N GLY A 128 12.47 1.77 17.88
CA GLY A 128 12.50 3.09 18.55
C GLY A 128 11.35 4.02 18.15
N THR A 129 10.50 3.62 17.18
CA THR A 129 9.17 4.22 17.01
C THR A 129 8.34 4.03 18.30
N GLY A 130 7.55 5.04 18.65
CA GLY A 130 6.70 5.03 19.84
C GLY A 130 5.65 3.92 19.83
N PRO A 131 5.05 3.61 20.98
CA PRO A 131 4.01 2.60 21.08
C PRO A 131 2.73 3.02 20.34
N GLU A 132 1.85 2.06 20.11
CA GLU A 132 0.49 2.36 19.67
C GLU A 132 -0.23 3.26 20.69
N VAL A 133 -1.07 4.15 20.17
CA VAL A 133 -1.80 5.12 20.97
C VAL A 133 -3.28 4.78 21.04
N PHE A 134 -3.97 5.27 22.06
CA PHE A 134 -5.42 5.15 22.16
C PHE A 134 -6.11 6.19 21.26
N GLY A 135 -5.98 5.98 19.94
CA GLY A 135 -6.44 6.90 18.91
C GLY A 135 -6.52 6.24 17.53
N ASN A 136 -6.91 7.03 16.53
CA ASN A 136 -7.14 6.58 15.15
C ASN A 136 -5.94 6.78 14.21
N ILE A 137 -4.76 7.12 14.75
CA ILE A 137 -3.54 7.43 13.98
C ILE A 137 -2.52 6.28 13.94
N ASN A 138 -2.91 5.10 14.43
CA ASN A 138 -2.06 3.90 14.37
C ASN A 138 -2.02 3.33 12.95
N ALA A 139 -0.84 2.85 12.53
CA ALA A 139 -0.65 2.18 11.25
C ALA A 139 -0.41 0.67 11.45
N PRO A 140 -1.33 -0.22 11.00
CA PRO A 140 -1.07 -1.64 11.01
C PRO A 140 0.02 -2.00 9.98
N PRO A 141 0.69 -3.18 10.10
CA PRO A 141 1.81 -3.54 9.24
C PRO A 141 1.55 -3.38 7.73
N ALA A 142 0.35 -3.74 7.25
CA ALA A 142 -0.01 -3.60 5.84
C ALA A 142 0.00 -2.14 5.35
N VAL A 143 -0.40 -1.19 6.20
CA VAL A 143 -0.35 0.25 5.89
C VAL A 143 1.10 0.72 5.88
N THR A 144 1.92 0.29 6.84
CA THR A 144 3.36 0.61 6.88
C THR A 144 4.09 0.11 5.64
N TYR A 145 3.88 -1.14 5.22
CA TYR A 145 4.47 -1.66 3.97
C TYR A 145 4.01 -0.86 2.75
N SER A 146 2.72 -0.52 2.68
CA SER A 146 2.17 0.27 1.57
C SER A 146 2.81 1.66 1.49
N ALA A 147 3.02 2.31 2.64
CA ALA A 147 3.70 3.61 2.70
C ALA A 147 5.15 3.51 2.22
N VAL A 148 5.91 2.49 2.66
CA VAL A 148 7.29 2.26 2.19
C VAL A 148 7.33 2.03 0.68
N ILE A 149 6.46 1.16 0.15
CA ILE A 149 6.41 0.86 -1.29
C ILE A 149 6.03 2.11 -2.10
N TYR A 150 5.08 2.92 -1.61
CA TYR A 150 4.70 4.17 -2.25
C TYR A 150 5.86 5.16 -2.29
N SER A 151 6.56 5.35 -1.17
CA SER A 151 7.74 6.22 -1.09
C SER A 151 8.83 5.77 -2.05
N LEU A 152 9.15 4.47 -2.10
CA LEU A 152 10.10 3.91 -3.05
C LEU A 152 9.68 4.18 -4.49
N ARG A 153 8.40 3.96 -4.84
CA ARG A 153 7.87 4.23 -6.17
C ARG A 153 8.02 5.70 -6.58
N CYS A 154 7.89 6.63 -5.64
CA CYS A 154 8.07 8.06 -5.89
C CYS A 154 9.54 8.46 -6.08
N MET A 155 10.49 7.66 -5.58
CA MET A 155 11.93 7.92 -5.69
C MET A 155 12.59 7.24 -6.89
N VAL A 156 11.95 6.23 -7.47
CA VAL A 156 12.43 5.61 -8.71
C VAL A 156 12.13 6.57 -9.87
N ASP A 157 13.19 7.23 -10.36
CA ASP A 157 13.16 7.99 -11.61
C ASP A 157 12.91 7.04 -12.81
N LYS A 158 12.29 7.56 -13.87
CA LYS A 158 11.96 6.79 -15.09
C LYS A 158 13.18 6.31 -15.85
#